data_AF-A0A316XMV0-F1
#
_entry.id   AF-A0A316XMV0-F1
#
_cell.length_a   1.000
_cell.length_b   1.000
_cell.length_c   1.000
_cell.angle_alpha   90.00
_cell.angle_beta   90.00
_cell.angle_gamma   90.00
#
_symmetry.space_group_name_H-M   'P 1'
#
loop_
_entity.id
_entity.type
_entity.pdbx_description
1 polymer ?
#
loop_
_entity_poly.entity_id
_entity_poly.type
_entity_poly.pdbx_seq_one_letter_code
_entity_poly.pdbx_strand_id
1 'polypeptide(L)'
;MGVKKFLVFSGLLTIGILQAQTLHLYGGADQNQYLGCINCDTFDKNSVWNKFSDYGNAFSSKSIWNTNGNYGSTYSTYSPWSAYASYPPAILDENGNFFGYLTLNPYKSERSELELALILCKHHDDIKTDIDGWYEKLFR
;
A
#
# COMPACT_ATOMS: atom_id res chain seq x y z
N MET A 1 42.69 5.44 53.75
CA MET A 1 42.55 6.28 52.55
C MET A 1 41.74 5.52 51.52
N GLY A 2 40.47 5.90 51.33
CA GLY A 2 39.51 5.14 50.52
C GLY A 2 39.60 5.48 49.03
N VAL A 3 39.69 4.45 48.19
CA VAL A 3 39.72 4.59 46.73
C VAL A 3 38.28 4.75 46.22
N LYS A 4 37.95 5.94 45.71
CA LYS A 4 36.67 6.19 45.03
C LYS A 4 36.68 5.48 43.67
N LYS A 5 35.86 4.44 43.52
CA LYS A 5 35.63 3.77 42.23
C LYS A 5 34.73 4.67 41.37
N PHE A 6 35.30 5.25 40.32
CA PHE A 6 34.54 5.94 39.27
C PHE A 6 33.88 4.88 38.38
N LEU A 7 32.56 4.75 38.45
CA LEU A 7 31.76 3.99 37.50
C LEU A 7 31.61 4.85 36.24
N VAL A 8 32.29 4.47 35.16
CA VAL A 8 32.10 5.06 33.83
C VAL A 8 30.94 4.31 33.17
N PHE A 9 29.77 4.95 33.11
CA PHE A 9 28.65 4.49 32.30
C PHE A 9 28.92 4.87 30.83
N SER A 10 29.45 3.92 30.06
CA SER A 10 29.54 4.06 28.61
C SER A 10 28.15 3.83 28.00
N GLY A 11 27.44 4.91 27.67
CA GLY A 11 26.17 4.85 26.96
C GLY A 11 26.38 4.39 25.52
N LEU A 12 25.94 3.17 25.20
CA LEU A 12 25.89 2.66 23.83
C LEU A 12 24.72 3.36 23.12
N LEU A 13 25.00 4.31 22.24
CA LEU A 13 23.99 4.95 21.40
C LEU A 13 23.67 4.00 20.23
N THR A 14 22.61 3.20 20.36
CA THR A 14 22.10 2.41 19.23
C THR A 14 21.43 3.36 18.24
N ILE A 15 22.11 3.62 17.12
CA ILE A 15 21.53 4.30 15.96
C ILE A 15 20.54 3.29 15.34
N GLY A 16 19.25 3.43 15.64
CA GLY A 16 18.20 2.69 14.96
C GLY A 16 18.04 3.21 13.54
N ILE A 17 18.13 2.32 12.56
CA ILE A 17 17.80 2.65 11.16
C ILE A 17 16.27 2.74 11.09
N LEU A 18 15.73 3.95 10.95
CA LEU A 18 14.33 4.16 10.60
C LEU A 18 14.14 3.68 9.15
N GLN A 19 13.71 2.44 8.96
CA GLN A 19 13.17 2.00 7.68
C GLN A 19 11.78 2.62 7.51
N ALA A 20 11.51 3.15 6.32
CA ALA A 20 10.18 3.63 5.98
C ALA A 20 9.22 2.44 5.94
N GLN A 21 8.07 2.57 6.59
CA GLN A 21 7.05 1.54 6.60
C GLN A 21 6.51 1.34 5.17
N THR A 22 6.64 0.13 4.63
CA THR A 22 6.06 -0.26 3.35
C THR A 22 4.62 -0.73 3.56
N LEU A 23 3.75 -0.39 2.62
CA LEU A 23 2.33 -0.69 2.67
C LEU A 23 1.95 -1.54 1.47
N HIS A 24 1.32 -2.67 1.75
CA HIS A 24 1.03 -3.74 0.82
C HIS A 24 -0.47 -3.98 0.72
N LEU A 25 -0.94 -4.29 -0.49
CA LEU A 25 -2.31 -4.69 -0.75
C LEU A 25 -2.42 -6.21 -0.79
N TYR A 26 -3.44 -6.70 -0.12
CA TYR A 26 -3.89 -8.08 -0.21
C TYR A 26 -5.37 -8.08 -0.57
N GLY A 27 -5.82 -8.99 -1.43
CA GLY A 27 -7.21 -9.08 -1.86
C GLY A 27 -7.70 -10.51 -1.98
N GLY A 28 -8.87 -10.67 -2.59
CA GLY A 28 -9.60 -11.94 -2.63
C GLY A 28 -10.49 -12.10 -1.39
N ALA A 29 -11.37 -13.11 -1.41
CA ALA A 29 -12.33 -13.33 -0.33
C ALA A 29 -11.64 -13.52 1.03
N ASP A 30 -10.51 -14.23 1.03
CA ASP A 30 -9.70 -14.52 2.23
C ASP A 30 -8.51 -13.57 2.42
N GLN A 31 -8.40 -12.49 1.62
CA GLN A 31 -7.30 -11.52 1.69
C GLN A 31 -5.90 -12.15 1.58
N ASN A 32 -5.76 -13.18 0.73
CA ASN A 32 -4.51 -13.94 0.55
C ASN A 32 -3.83 -13.69 -0.81
N GLN A 33 -4.50 -12.98 -1.74
CA GLN A 33 -3.89 -12.59 -3.00
C GLN A 33 -3.09 -11.31 -2.80
N TYR A 34 -1.76 -11.37 -2.92
CA TYR A 34 -0.94 -10.16 -2.93
C TYR A 34 -1.21 -9.32 -4.20
N LEU A 35 -1.41 -8.02 -4.04
CA LEU A 35 -1.79 -7.06 -5.09
C LEU A 35 -0.79 -5.89 -5.25
N GLY A 36 0.32 -5.90 -4.52
CA GLY A 36 1.42 -4.95 -4.71
C GLY A 36 1.61 -3.98 -3.55
N CYS A 37 2.68 -3.22 -3.63
CA CYS A 37 3.07 -2.19 -2.67
C CYS A 37 2.60 -0.81 -3.15
N ILE A 38 1.90 -0.07 -2.30
CA ILE A 38 1.26 1.21 -2.66
C ILE A 38 2.17 2.42 -2.42
N ASN A 39 3.28 2.25 -1.71
CA ASN A 39 4.25 3.33 -1.45
C ASN A 39 5.69 2.95 -1.84
N CYS A 40 5.84 1.93 -2.68
CA CYS A 40 7.13 1.56 -3.28
C CYS A 40 7.37 2.34 -4.57
N ASP A 41 8.64 2.47 -4.96
CA ASP A 41 9.02 3.24 -6.14
C ASP A 41 8.59 2.61 -7.47
N THR A 42 8.70 3.37 -8.56
CA THR A 42 8.30 2.96 -9.92
C THR A 42 9.20 1.90 -10.55
N PHE A 43 10.35 1.58 -9.96
CA PHE A 43 11.26 0.52 -10.40
C PHE A 43 11.10 -0.76 -9.58
N ASP A 44 10.51 -0.69 -8.40
CA ASP A 44 10.26 -1.85 -7.55
C ASP A 44 9.32 -2.85 -8.24
N LYS A 45 9.71 -4.12 -8.23
CA LYS A 45 9.00 -5.22 -8.92
C LYS A 45 7.62 -5.54 -8.31
N ASN A 46 7.37 -5.08 -7.10
CA ASN A 46 6.14 -5.26 -6.36
C ASN A 46 5.27 -4.00 -6.36
N SER A 47 5.74 -2.88 -6.92
CA SER A 47 5.03 -1.60 -6.85
C SER A 47 3.82 -1.54 -7.77
N VAL A 48 2.72 -1.00 -7.24
CA VAL A 48 1.54 -0.65 -8.06
C VAL A 48 1.83 0.51 -9.02
N TRP A 49 2.94 1.23 -8.82
CA TRP A 49 3.37 2.34 -9.67
C TRP A 49 4.30 1.90 -10.79
N ASN A 50 4.84 0.67 -10.71
CA ASN A 50 5.67 0.12 -11.77
C ASN A 50 4.80 -0.51 -12.87
N LYS A 51 4.62 0.21 -13.98
CA LYS A 51 3.81 -0.24 -15.15
C LYS A 51 4.31 -1.53 -15.82
N PHE A 52 5.52 -1.97 -15.51
CA PHE A 52 6.10 -3.23 -16.01
C PHE A 52 5.99 -4.38 -15.02
N SER A 53 5.54 -4.13 -13.78
CA SER A 53 5.35 -5.17 -12.77
C SER A 53 4.00 -5.88 -12.92
N ASP A 54 3.86 -7.03 -12.26
CA ASP A 54 2.58 -7.75 -12.12
C ASP A 54 1.47 -6.89 -11.47
N TYR A 55 1.83 -5.84 -10.72
CA TYR A 55 0.89 -5.11 -9.85
C TYR A 55 0.56 -3.71 -10.37
N GLY A 56 1.47 -3.10 -11.14
CA GLY A 56 1.25 -1.82 -11.80
C GLY A 56 0.83 -1.94 -13.27
N ASN A 57 1.09 -3.08 -13.93
CA ASN A 57 0.69 -3.28 -15.33
C ASN A 57 -0.83 -3.36 -15.47
N ALA A 58 -1.43 -2.44 -16.22
CA ALA A 58 -2.88 -2.35 -16.44
C ALA A 58 -3.51 -3.54 -17.21
N PHE A 59 -2.71 -4.48 -17.71
CA PHE A 59 -3.19 -5.71 -18.34
C PHE A 59 -3.00 -6.95 -17.46
N SER A 60 -2.30 -6.82 -16.33
CA SER A 60 -2.09 -7.94 -15.40
C SER A 60 -3.37 -8.29 -14.65
N SER A 61 -3.61 -9.58 -14.42
CA SER A 61 -4.76 -10.04 -13.64
C SER A 61 -4.67 -9.71 -12.14
N LYS A 62 -3.47 -9.36 -11.64
CA LYS A 62 -3.21 -8.96 -10.23
C LYS A 62 -3.20 -7.44 -10.02
N SER A 63 -3.27 -6.65 -11.08
CA SER A 63 -3.16 -5.20 -10.99
C SER A 63 -4.49 -4.58 -10.62
N ILE A 64 -4.45 -3.63 -9.68
CA ILE A 64 -5.59 -2.76 -9.38
C ILE A 64 -5.90 -1.80 -10.53
N TRP A 65 -5.00 -1.62 -11.50
CA TRP A 65 -5.21 -0.76 -12.66
C TRP A 65 -5.84 -1.49 -13.86
N ASN A 66 -6.01 -2.82 -13.77
CA ASN A 66 -6.65 -3.57 -14.83
C ASN A 66 -8.17 -3.48 -14.75
N THR A 67 -8.76 -2.61 -15.57
CA THR A 67 -10.21 -2.35 -15.62
C THR A 67 -11.05 -3.56 -16.03
N ASN A 68 -10.43 -4.55 -16.68
CA ASN A 68 -11.07 -5.80 -17.08
C ASN A 68 -10.76 -6.95 -16.09
N GLY A 69 -9.93 -6.69 -15.07
CA GLY A 69 -9.48 -7.67 -14.09
C GLY A 69 -10.30 -7.66 -12.80
N ASN A 70 -10.14 -8.72 -12.01
CA ASN A 70 -10.84 -8.88 -10.73
C ASN A 70 -10.52 -7.78 -9.72
N TYR A 71 -9.33 -7.19 -9.78
CA TYR A 71 -8.87 -6.22 -8.78
C TYR A 71 -8.88 -4.77 -9.26
N GLY A 72 -9.18 -4.51 -10.54
CA GLY A 72 -9.26 -3.16 -11.09
C GLY A 72 -10.57 -2.82 -11.81
N SER A 73 -11.49 -3.79 -11.97
CA SER A 73 -12.80 -3.53 -12.54
C SER A 73 -13.72 -2.80 -11.56
N THR A 74 -14.53 -1.86 -12.02
CA THR A 74 -15.56 -1.19 -11.19
C THR A 74 -16.75 -2.08 -10.82
N TYR A 75 -16.85 -3.27 -11.42
CA TYR A 75 -17.93 -4.23 -11.18
C TYR A 75 -17.54 -5.37 -10.24
N SER A 76 -16.24 -5.59 -10.04
CA SER A 76 -15.78 -6.73 -9.25
C SER A 76 -15.96 -6.49 -7.75
N THR A 77 -16.37 -7.53 -7.02
CA THR A 77 -16.46 -7.48 -5.56
C THR A 77 -15.09 -7.40 -4.85
N TYR A 78 -14.00 -7.72 -5.58
CA TYR A 78 -12.62 -7.68 -5.07
C TYR A 78 -11.88 -6.37 -5.37
N SER A 79 -12.50 -5.48 -6.15
CA SER A 79 -11.85 -4.27 -6.61
C SER A 79 -12.02 -3.13 -5.61
N PRO A 80 -10.96 -2.35 -5.34
CA PRO A 80 -11.08 -1.13 -4.56
C PRO A 80 -11.97 -0.09 -5.25
N TRP A 81 -12.13 -0.18 -6.58
CA TRP A 81 -12.88 0.78 -7.39
C TRP A 81 -14.35 0.42 -7.59
N SER A 82 -14.83 -0.67 -6.97
CA SER A 82 -16.25 -0.98 -6.95
C SER A 82 -16.92 -0.30 -5.76
N ALA A 83 -17.95 0.50 -6.05
CA ALA A 83 -18.76 1.19 -5.03
C ALA A 83 -19.54 0.21 -4.11
N TYR A 84 -19.57 -1.08 -4.46
CA TYR A 84 -20.26 -2.12 -3.71
C TYR A 84 -19.36 -3.34 -3.45
N ALA A 85 -18.04 -3.16 -3.45
CA ALA A 85 -17.08 -4.22 -3.15
C ALA A 85 -17.38 -4.90 -1.81
N SER A 86 -17.57 -6.22 -1.80
CA SER A 86 -17.73 -7.00 -0.55
C SER A 86 -16.37 -7.36 0.05
N TYR A 87 -15.38 -7.62 -0.81
CA TYR A 87 -14.05 -8.09 -0.44
C TYR A 87 -12.95 -7.17 -1.02
N PRO A 88 -12.99 -5.85 -0.73
CA PRO A 88 -11.96 -4.94 -1.22
C PRO A 88 -10.58 -5.29 -0.63
N PRO A 89 -9.49 -4.81 -1.25
CA PRO A 89 -8.15 -5.09 -0.76
C PRO A 89 -7.88 -4.51 0.63
N ALA A 90 -7.26 -5.29 1.50
CA ALA A 90 -6.69 -4.85 2.78
C ALA A 90 -5.32 -4.20 2.58
N ILE A 91 -5.05 -3.12 3.32
CA ILE A 91 -3.72 -2.50 3.42
C ILE A 91 -3.03 -3.03 4.67
N LEU A 92 -1.88 -3.69 4.49
CA LEU A 92 -1.05 -4.23 5.56
C LEU A 92 0.37 -3.68 5.48
N ASP A 93 1.07 -3.56 6.62
CA ASP A 93 2.53 -3.38 6.60
C ASP A 93 3.28 -4.73 6.61
N GLU A 94 4.62 -4.69 6.62
CA GLU A 94 5.46 -5.91 6.65
C GLU A 94 5.28 -6.76 7.90
N ASN A 95 4.80 -6.17 8.99
CA ASN A 95 4.51 -6.88 10.24
C ASN A 95 3.09 -7.45 10.27
N GLY A 96 2.29 -7.22 9.22
CA GLY A 96 0.90 -7.63 9.13
C GLY A 96 -0.08 -6.71 9.89
N ASN A 97 0.37 -5.52 10.31
CA ASN A 97 -0.53 -4.54 10.93
C ASN A 97 -1.54 -4.04 9.89
N PHE A 98 -2.81 -4.03 10.25
CA PHE A 98 -3.90 -3.65 9.36
C PHE A 98 -4.20 -2.15 9.41
N PHE A 99 -4.23 -1.52 8.24
CA PHE A 99 -4.46 -0.08 8.05
C PHE A 99 -5.82 0.23 7.37
N GLY A 100 -6.72 -0.75 7.35
CA GLY A 100 -8.03 -0.62 6.73
C GLY A 100 -8.07 -1.11 5.27
N TYR A 101 -9.28 -1.12 4.72
CA TYR A 101 -9.54 -1.51 3.34
C TYR A 101 -9.38 -0.32 2.39
N LEU A 102 -8.69 -0.54 1.26
CA LEU A 102 -8.70 0.37 0.13
C LEU A 102 -10.02 0.18 -0.63
N THR A 103 -10.97 1.11 -0.51
CA THR A 103 -12.28 0.94 -1.15
C THR A 103 -13.08 2.23 -1.36
N LEU A 104 -13.74 2.30 -2.51
CA LEU A 104 -14.80 3.26 -2.81
C LEU A 104 -16.12 2.95 -2.14
N ASN A 105 -16.35 1.71 -1.67
CA ASN A 105 -17.61 1.34 -1.04
C ASN A 105 -17.79 2.11 0.28
N PRO A 106 -18.74 3.06 0.37
CA PRO A 106 -18.92 3.88 1.56
C PRO A 106 -19.54 3.08 2.73
N TYR A 107 -20.13 1.92 2.44
CA TYR A 107 -20.78 1.05 3.42
C TYR A 107 -19.85 -0.01 4.01
N LYS A 108 -18.64 -0.16 3.46
CA LYS A 108 -17.64 -1.08 4.03
C LYS A 108 -17.16 -0.51 5.37
N SER A 109 -17.14 -1.34 6.41
CA SER A 109 -16.50 -1.00 7.68
C SER A 109 -14.97 -0.99 7.54
N GLU A 110 -14.28 -0.27 8.42
CA GLU A 110 -12.80 -0.27 8.49
C GLU A 110 -12.14 0.15 7.16
N ARG A 111 -12.73 1.15 6.51
CA ARG A 111 -12.09 1.81 5.36
C ARG A 111 -10.81 2.49 5.84
N SER A 112 -9.77 2.42 5.03
CA SER A 112 -8.51 3.07 5.37
C SER A 112 -8.68 4.59 5.44
N GLU A 113 -8.14 5.19 6.49
CA GLU A 113 -8.03 6.64 6.67
C GLU A 113 -6.65 7.18 6.26
N LEU A 114 -5.77 6.32 5.75
CA LEU A 114 -4.48 6.74 5.23
C LEU A 114 -4.68 7.75 4.10
N GLU A 115 -3.95 8.86 4.16
CA GLU A 115 -4.03 9.92 3.14
C GLU A 115 -3.81 9.37 1.73
N LEU A 116 -2.82 8.49 1.56
CA LEU A 116 -2.56 7.84 0.27
C LEU A 116 -3.75 6.99 -0.21
N ALA A 117 -4.42 6.26 0.69
CA ALA A 117 -5.61 5.48 0.32
C ALA A 117 -6.77 6.38 -0.11
N LEU A 118 -6.98 7.50 0.60
CA LEU A 118 -7.99 8.50 0.26
C LEU A 118 -7.71 9.14 -1.10
N ILE A 119 -6.45 9.49 -1.39
CA ILE A 119 -6.00 10.02 -2.68
C ILE A 119 -6.23 8.99 -3.79
N LEU A 120 -5.79 7.75 -3.59
CA LEU A 120 -6.00 6.65 -4.54
C LEU A 120 -7.48 6.51 -4.87
N CYS A 121 -8.36 6.42 -3.86
CA CYS A 121 -9.81 6.37 -4.06
C CYS A 121 -10.33 7.59 -4.84
N LYS A 122 -9.94 8.80 -4.45
CA LYS A 122 -10.43 10.03 -5.07
C LYS A 122 -9.98 10.21 -6.52
N HIS A 123 -8.78 9.75 -6.87
CA HIS A 123 -8.11 10.06 -8.12
C HIS A 123 -7.80 8.83 -9.00
N HIS A 124 -8.31 7.63 -8.66
CA HIS A 124 -8.01 6.39 -9.41
C HIS A 124 -8.27 6.49 -10.92
N ASP A 125 -9.29 7.24 -11.35
CA ASP A 125 -9.59 7.48 -12.76
C ASP A 125 -8.53 8.30 -13.48
N ASP A 126 -7.93 9.28 -12.81
CA ASP A 126 -6.83 10.08 -13.35
C ASP A 126 -5.51 9.29 -13.29
N ILE A 127 -5.25 8.63 -12.15
CA ILE A 127 -4.02 7.88 -11.88
C ILE A 127 -3.79 6.78 -12.91
N LYS A 128 -4.83 6.01 -13.26
CA LYS A 128 -4.68 4.92 -14.25
C LYS A 128 -4.31 5.43 -15.65
N THR A 129 -4.52 6.71 -15.95
CA THR A 129 -4.16 7.30 -17.25
C THR A 129 -2.72 7.82 -17.30
N ASP A 130 -2.15 8.16 -16.13
CA ASP A 130 -0.78 8.67 -16.00
C ASP A 130 -0.17 8.24 -14.66
N ILE A 131 0.18 6.95 -14.56
CA ILE A 131 0.72 6.36 -13.33
C ILE A 131 2.04 7.05 -12.93
N ASP A 132 2.93 7.29 -13.90
CA ASP A 132 4.24 7.88 -13.66
C ASP A 132 4.11 9.34 -13.17
N GLY A 133 3.26 10.16 -13.82
CA GLY A 133 3.06 11.55 -13.42
C GLY A 133 2.40 11.69 -12.05
N TRP A 134 1.45 10.81 -11.71
CA TRP A 134 0.85 10.79 -10.37
C TRP A 134 1.82 10.31 -9.30
N TYR A 135 2.69 9.34 -9.60
CA TYR A 135 3.74 8.93 -8.67
C TYR A 135 4.67 10.12 -8.34
N GLU A 136 5.17 10.83 -9.36
CA GLU A 136 6.02 12.00 -9.15
C GLU A 136 5.31 13.06 -8.29
N LYS A 137 4.02 13.33 -8.53
CA LYS A 137 3.25 14.30 -7.74
C LYS A 137 3.08 13.92 -6.26
N LEU A 138 3.03 12.62 -5.95
CA LEU A 138 2.75 12.13 -4.60
C LEU A 138 4.01 11.88 -3.77
N PHE A 139 5.11 11.53 -4.42
CA PHE A 139 6.31 11.05 -3.75
C PHE A 139 7.57 11.87 -4.04
N ARG A 140 7.49 12.94 -4.86
CA ARG A 140 8.60 13.86 -5.16
C ARG A 140 8.20 15.33 -5.04
#